data_AF-A0A034WC21-F1
#
_entry.id   AF-A0A034WC21-F1
#
_cell.length_a   1.000
_cell.length_b   1.000
_cell.length_c   1.000
_cell.angle_alpha   90.00
_cell.angle_beta   90.00
_cell.angle_gamma   90.00
#
_symmetry.space_group_name_H-M   'P 1'
#
loop_
_entity.id
_entity.type
_entity.pdbx_description
1 polymer ?
#
loop_
_entity_poly.entity_id
_entity_poly.type
_entity_poly.pdbx_seq_one_letter_code
_entity_poly.pdbx_strand_id
1 'polypeptide(L)'
;MVLAITSPFLHACSKYVFRTSLRNFRTLVDVHPRVQRSLKQGKAVVALESTIITHGMPYPQNIETAQLVEQLVSDNGALGATIAIIDGRIKLQEEVEAQL
;
A
#
# COMPACT_ATOMS: atom_id res chain seq x y z
N MET A 1 -5.60 -3.71 8.21
CA MET A 1 -5.02 -2.51 8.86
C MET A 1 -4.79 -1.43 7.80
N VAL A 2 -5.69 -0.46 7.67
CA VAL A 2 -5.54 0.67 6.72
C VAL A 2 -4.63 1.72 7.37
N LEU A 3 -3.41 1.89 6.86
CA LEU A 3 -2.49 2.93 7.30
C LEU A 3 -2.67 4.14 6.39
N ALA A 4 -3.43 5.12 6.87
CA ALA A 4 -3.54 6.43 6.23
C ALA A 4 -2.28 7.25 6.56
N ILE A 5 -1.44 7.51 5.55
CA ILE A 5 -0.25 8.36 5.70
C ILE A 5 -0.69 9.82 5.50
N THR A 6 -1.44 10.37 6.46
CA THR A 6 -1.72 11.82 6.45
C THR A 6 -0.58 12.55 7.15
N SER A 7 -0.12 13.64 6.52
CA SER A 7 1.10 14.38 6.86
C SER A 7 0.93 15.43 7.97
N PRO A 8 0.64 15.06 9.24
CA PRO A 8 1.15 15.87 10.36
C PRO A 8 1.89 15.08 11.46
N PHE A 9 1.93 13.74 11.45
CA PHE A 9 2.45 12.95 12.60
C PHE A 9 3.90 12.46 12.50
N LEU A 10 4.72 13.01 11.62
CA LEU A 10 6.12 12.58 11.41
C LEU A 10 7.08 12.87 12.59
N HIS A 11 6.64 13.47 13.70
CA HIS A 11 7.52 13.86 14.81
C HIS A 11 7.63 12.88 15.98
N ALA A 12 6.83 11.80 16.07
CA ALA A 12 6.78 10.97 17.29
C ALA A 12 7.24 9.51 17.12
N CYS A 13 7.86 9.11 16.01
CA CYS A 13 8.35 7.74 15.81
C CYS A 13 9.83 7.68 15.42
N SER A 14 10.69 8.37 16.17
CA SER A 14 12.15 8.37 15.94
C SER A 14 12.92 7.41 16.86
N LYS A 15 12.30 6.88 17.93
CA LYS A 15 13.02 6.14 18.99
C LYS A 15 13.17 4.63 18.78
N TYR A 16 12.52 4.02 17.78
CA TYR A 16 12.55 2.57 17.55
C TYR A 16 13.03 2.13 16.16
N VAL A 17 13.67 3.02 15.40
CA VAL A 17 14.28 2.62 14.12
C VAL A 17 15.69 2.09 14.40
N PHE A 18 15.78 0.78 14.57
CA PHE A 18 17.03 0.02 14.48
C PHE A 18 17.78 0.48 13.21
N ARG A 19 18.92 1.16 13.36
CA ARG A 19 19.77 1.61 12.23
C ARG A 19 20.56 0.43 11.65
N THR A 20 19.88 -0.63 11.24
CA THR A 20 20.47 -1.61 10.32
C THR A 20 20.68 -0.94 8.96
N SER A 21 21.76 -1.27 8.26
CA SER A 21 22.10 -0.71 6.95
C SER A 21 21.03 -1.06 5.91
N LEU A 22 20.01 -0.21 5.75
CA LEU A 22 18.89 -0.32 4.79
C LEU A 22 19.30 -0.19 3.32
N ARG A 23 20.60 -0.21 2.99
CA ARG A 23 21.12 0.01 1.63
C ARG A 23 20.56 -0.98 0.61
N ASN A 24 20.23 -2.20 1.02
CA ASN A 24 19.69 -3.24 0.14
C ASN A 24 18.15 -3.29 0.11
N PHE A 25 17.44 -2.56 0.97
CA PHE A 25 15.99 -2.67 1.03
C PHE A 25 15.33 -2.03 -0.19
N ARG A 26 15.89 -0.93 -0.69
CA ARG A 26 15.37 -0.22 -1.87
C ARG A 26 15.34 -1.10 -3.13
N THR A 27 16.23 -2.09 -3.26
CA THR A 27 16.25 -2.98 -4.42
C THR A 27 15.16 -4.05 -4.38
N LEU A 28 14.50 -4.24 -3.23
CA LEU A 28 13.43 -5.24 -3.06
C LEU A 28 12.03 -4.68 -3.28
N VAL A 29 11.90 -3.36 -3.43
CA VAL A 29 10.60 -2.67 -3.51
C VAL A 29 10.35 -2.18 -4.93
N ASP A 30 9.24 -2.60 -5.51
CA ASP A 30 8.70 -2.09 -6.77
C ASP A 30 7.48 -1.22 -6.48
N VAL A 31 7.50 0.02 -6.97
CA VAL A 31 6.41 0.98 -6.76
C VAL A 31 5.73 1.26 -8.10
N HIS A 32 4.41 1.08 -8.16
CA HIS A 32 3.64 1.40 -9.36
C HIS A 32 3.85 2.86 -9.77
N PRO A 33 4.03 3.17 -11.07
CA PRO A 33 4.33 4.54 -11.52
C PRO A 33 3.32 5.60 -11.05
N ARG A 34 2.03 5.27 -10.94
CA ARG A 34 1.01 6.21 -10.44
C ARG A 34 1.21 6.51 -8.95
N VAL A 35 1.48 5.49 -8.14
CA VAL A 35 1.77 5.65 -6.71
C VAL A 35 3.02 6.50 -6.53
N GLN A 36 4.09 6.21 -7.28
CA GLN A 36 5.32 6.99 -7.23
C GLN A 36 5.10 8.46 -7.61
N ARG A 37 4.28 8.73 -8.63
CA ARG A 37 3.92 10.09 -9.07
C ARG A 37 3.12 10.83 -8.00
N SER A 38 2.10 10.20 -7.42
CA SER A 38 1.28 10.79 -6.36
C SER A 38 2.11 11.17 -5.14
N LEU A 39 3.01 10.28 -4.70
CA LEU A 39 3.94 10.58 -3.61
C LEU A 39 4.86 11.77 -3.93
N LYS A 40 5.43 11.83 -5.15
CA LYS A 40 6.26 12.97 -5.58
C LYS A 40 5.49 14.30 -5.65
N GLN A 41 4.18 14.24 -5.90
CA GLN A 41 3.30 15.41 -5.95
C GLN A 41 2.74 15.80 -4.58
N GLY A 42 3.09 15.07 -3.50
CA GLY A 42 2.54 15.31 -2.17
C GLY A 42 1.04 14.97 -2.06
N LYS A 43 0.51 14.15 -2.97
CA LYS A 43 -0.88 13.67 -2.90
C LYS A 43 -1.01 12.60 -1.81
N ALA A 44 -2.17 12.53 -1.18
CA ALA A 44 -2.47 11.50 -0.19
C ALA A 44 -2.45 10.11 -0.83
N VAL A 45 -1.74 9.18 -0.20
CA VAL A 45 -1.69 7.76 -0.57
C VAL A 45 -2.02 6.94 0.66
N VAL A 46 -2.92 5.97 0.52
CA VAL A 46 -3.35 5.06 1.58
C VAL A 46 -2.85 3.67 1.26
N ALA A 47 -2.09 3.08 2.18
CA ALA A 47 -1.65 1.70 2.04
C ALA A 47 -2.78 0.72 2.40
N LEU A 48 -3.04 -0.25 1.51
CA LEU A 48 -4.03 -1.31 1.68
C LEU A 48 -3.33 -2.66 1.81
N GLU A 49 -3.87 -3.56 2.63
CA GLU A 49 -3.26 -4.87 2.90
C GLU A 49 -3.76 -5.95 1.93
N SER A 50 -2.85 -6.83 1.47
CA SER A 50 -3.20 -7.96 0.60
C SER A 50 -3.88 -9.13 1.32
N THR A 51 -3.80 -9.20 2.65
CA THR A 51 -4.34 -10.33 3.43
C THR A 51 -5.86 -10.46 3.31
N ILE A 52 -6.59 -9.35 3.19
CA ILE A 52 -8.05 -9.37 2.95
C ILE A 52 -8.36 -10.07 1.62
N ILE A 53 -7.53 -9.87 0.61
CA ILE A 53 -7.69 -10.44 -0.73
C ILE A 53 -7.39 -11.95 -0.72
N THR A 54 -6.35 -12.37 0.00
CA THR A 54 -5.86 -13.76 -0.07
C THR A 54 -6.51 -14.72 0.92
N HIS A 55 -6.80 -14.26 2.14
CA HIS A 55 -7.26 -15.13 3.24
C HIS A 55 -8.38 -14.53 4.10
N GLY A 56 -8.74 -13.27 3.89
CA GLY A 56 -9.73 -12.58 4.73
C GLY A 56 -11.18 -12.87 4.34
N MET A 57 -11.44 -13.20 3.08
CA MET A 57 -12.79 -13.44 2.54
C MET A 57 -12.79 -14.53 1.47
N PRO A 58 -13.91 -15.23 1.26
CA PRO A 58 -14.04 -16.14 0.13
C PRO A 58 -14.07 -15.37 -1.20
N TYR A 59 -13.69 -16.06 -2.27
CA TYR A 59 -13.96 -15.58 -3.62
C TYR A 59 -15.46 -15.66 -3.94
N PRO A 60 -16.08 -14.64 -4.59
CA PRO A 60 -15.46 -13.43 -5.15
C PRO A 60 -15.42 -12.21 -4.22
N GLN A 61 -15.94 -12.34 -2.98
CA GLN A 61 -16.06 -11.20 -2.06
C GLN A 61 -14.72 -10.55 -1.71
N ASN A 62 -13.63 -11.32 -1.73
CA ASN A 62 -12.28 -10.83 -1.52
C ASN A 62 -11.88 -9.73 -2.53
N ILE A 63 -12.16 -9.94 -3.82
CA ILE A 63 -11.85 -8.99 -4.90
C ILE A 63 -12.84 -7.83 -4.87
N GLU A 64 -14.14 -8.12 -4.73
CA GLU A 64 -15.18 -7.09 -4.66
C GLU A 64 -14.94 -6.11 -3.51
N THR A 65 -14.60 -6.64 -2.33
CA THR A 65 -14.33 -5.79 -1.15
C THR A 65 -13.07 -4.96 -1.35
N ALA A 66 -12.00 -5.53 -1.91
CA ALA A 66 -10.78 -4.80 -2.15
C ALA A 66 -10.97 -3.66 -3.15
N GLN A 67 -11.70 -3.90 -4.24
CA GLN A 67 -12.09 -2.87 -5.21
C GLN A 67 -12.99 -1.79 -4.57
N LEU A 68 -13.95 -2.17 -3.73
CA LEU A 68 -14.80 -1.22 -3.01
C LEU A 68 -13.97 -0.34 -2.06
N VAL A 69 -13.01 -0.91 -1.34
CA VAL A 69 -12.14 -0.14 -0.44
C VAL A 69 -11.24 0.81 -1.24
N GLU A 70 -10.67 0.38 -2.37
CA GLU A 70 -9.91 1.26 -3.26
C GLU A 70 -10.75 2.42 -3.79
N GLN A 71 -11.99 2.14 -4.21
CA GLN A 71 -12.91 3.17 -4.68
C GLN A 71 -13.24 4.17 -3.56
N LEU A 72 -13.53 3.69 -2.35
CA LEU A 72 -13.79 4.55 -1.19
C LEU A 72 -12.60 5.46 -0.88
N VAL A 73 -11.37 4.96 -0.99
CA VAL A 73 -10.16 5.79 -0.82
C VAL A 73 -10.08 6.88 -1.89
N SER A 74 -10.35 6.52 -3.15
CA SER A 74 -10.38 7.46 -4.28
C SER A 74 -11.45 8.54 -4.12
N ASP A 75 -12.66 8.15 -3.71
CA ASP A 75 -13.79 9.06 -3.50
C ASP A 75 -13.52 10.07 -2.36
N ASN A 76 -12.66 9.69 -1.40
CA ASN A 76 -12.19 10.56 -0.33
C ASN A 76 -10.92 11.36 -0.70
N GLY A 77 -10.54 11.39 -1.98
CA GLY A 77 -9.46 12.24 -2.50
C GLY A 77 -8.05 11.71 -2.28
N ALA A 78 -7.89 10.42 -1.98
CA ALA A 78 -6.58 9.78 -1.82
C ALA A 78 -6.39 8.67 -2.87
N LEU A 79 -5.13 8.27 -3.10
CA LEU A 79 -4.83 7.10 -3.94
C LEU A 79 -4.70 5.84 -3.06
N GLY A 80 -5.48 4.81 -3.35
CA GLY A 80 -5.27 3.48 -2.78
C GLY A 80 -4.00 2.83 -3.34
N ALA A 81 -3.22 2.18 -2.48
CA ALA A 81 -2.04 1.43 -2.87
C ALA A 81 -1.98 0.11 -2.11
N THR A 82 -2.38 -0.98 -2.77
CA THR A 82 -2.31 -2.34 -2.22
C THR A 82 -0.85 -2.80 -2.15
N ILE A 83 -0.45 -3.30 -0.98
CA ILE A 83 0.90 -3.82 -0.73
C ILE A 83 0.85 -5.33 -0.66
N ALA A 84 1.65 -5.98 -1.50
CA ALA A 84 1.78 -7.43 -1.54
C ALA A 84 3.25 -7.86 -1.75
N ILE A 85 3.53 -9.12 -1.45
CA ILE A 85 4.79 -9.78 -1.83
C ILE A 85 4.48 -10.67 -3.02
N ILE A 86 5.04 -10.33 -4.18
CA ILE A 86 4.85 -11.07 -5.44
C ILE A 86 6.22 -11.43 -5.97
N ASP A 87 6.46 -12.71 -6.23
CA ASP A 87 7.73 -13.25 -6.71
C ASP A 87 8.94 -12.83 -5.84
N GLY A 88 8.74 -12.78 -4.52
CA GLY A 88 9.78 -12.37 -3.56
C GLY A 88 10.10 -10.87 -3.57
N ARG A 89 9.30 -10.04 -4.24
CA ARG A 89 9.45 -8.58 -4.25
C ARG A 89 8.26 -7.89 -3.60
N ILE A 90 8.54 -6.80 -2.89
CA ILE A 90 7.50 -5.97 -2.25
C ILE A 90 6.92 -5.05 -3.32
N LYS A 91 5.66 -5.22 -3.67
CA LYS A 91 4.99 -4.41 -4.69
C LYS A 91 3.96 -3.48 -4.04
N LEU A 92 4.01 -2.21 -4.45
CA LEU A 92 2.96 -1.21 -4.17
C LEU A 92 2.17 -1.02 -5.46
N GLN A 93 1.02 -1.67 -5.55
CA GLN A 93 0.15 -1.69 -6.72
C GLN A 93 -1.08 -0.81 -6.52
N GLU A 94 -1.62 -0.34 -7.64
CA GLU A 94 -2.84 0.47 -7.66
C GLU A 94 -4.08 -0.37 -7.96
N GLU A 95 -3.93 -1.47 -8.67
CA GLU A 95 -5.03 -2.34 -9.06
C GLU A 95 -4.99 -3.64 -8.25
N VAL A 96 -6.17 -4.06 -7.79
CA VAL A 96 -6.41 -5.38 -7.21
C VAL A 96 -6.47 -6.41 -8.34
N GLU A 97 -5.45 -7.27 -8.41
CA GLU A 97 -5.48 -8.47 -9.23
C GLU A 97 -5.83 -9.69 -8.38
N ALA A 98 -6.63 -10.62 -8.93
CA ALA A 98 -6.97 -11.87 -8.27
C ALA A 98 -5.81 -12.88 -8.18
N GLN A 99 -4.62 -12.49 -8.65
CA GLN A 99 -3.42 -13.32 -8.73
C GLN A 99 -2.37 -12.96 -7.66
N LEU A 100 -2.77 -12.23 -6.62
CA LEU A 100 -1.96 -12.02 -5.41
C LEU A 100 -1.71 -13.32 -4.63
#